data_AF-A0A8T6P3Z8-F1
#
_entry.id   AF-A0A8T6P3Z8-F1
#
_cell.length_a   1.000
_cell.length_b   1.000
_cell.length_c   1.000
_cell.angle_alpha   90.00
_cell.angle_beta   90.00
_cell.angle_gamma   90.00
#
_symmetry.space_group_name_H-M   'P 1'
#
loop_
_entity.id
_entity.type
_entity.pdbx_description
1 polymer ?
#
loop_
_entity_poly.entity_id
_entity_poly.type
_entity_poly.pdbx_seq_one_letter_code
_entity_poly.pdbx_strand_id
1 'polypeptide(L)' 'MAKKGAKKTVGKARKGDVKKAVMKLHYVQKEDGSYAPKYERVKDE' A
#
# COMPACT_ATOMS: atom_id res chain seq x y z
N MET A 1 4.83 29.37 -32.21
CA MET A 1 5.55 28.51 -31.23
C MET A 1 4.52 28.00 -30.21
N ALA A 2 3.98 26.79 -30.41
CA ALA A 2 2.84 26.29 -29.63
C ALA A 2 3.29 25.86 -28.22
N LYS A 3 2.80 26.53 -27.17
CA LYS A 3 2.98 26.11 -25.78
C LYS A 3 2.31 24.75 -25.58
N LYS A 4 3.11 23.70 -25.45
CA LYS A 4 2.66 22.32 -25.22
C LYS A 4 2.08 22.24 -23.80
N GLY A 5 0.76 22.33 -23.69
CA GLY A 5 0.05 22.22 -22.41
C GLY A 5 0.35 20.90 -21.71
N ALA A 6 0.43 20.93 -20.37
CA ALA A 6 0.66 19.74 -19.56
C ALA A 6 -0.52 18.76 -19.73
N LYS A 7 -0.30 17.66 -20.46
CA LYS A 7 -1.25 16.54 -20.52
C LYS A 7 -1.35 15.95 -19.12
N LYS A 8 -2.48 16.17 -18.45
CA LYS A 8 -2.82 15.48 -17.19
C LYS A 8 -2.94 13.99 -17.49
N THR A 9 -1.93 13.20 -17.14
CA THR A 9 -1.99 11.73 -17.21
C THR A 9 -2.78 11.22 -16.01
N VAL A 10 -4.10 11.23 -16.10
CA VAL A 10 -4.96 10.57 -15.11
C VAL A 10 -4.70 9.07 -15.24
N GLY A 11 -4.21 8.43 -14.17
CA GLY A 11 -4.07 6.97 -14.11
C GLY A 11 -2.75 6.36 -14.57
N LYS A 12 -1.72 7.14 -14.95
CA LYS A 12 -0.38 6.55 -15.16
C LYS A 12 0.29 6.32 -13.82
N ALA A 13 0.42 5.06 -13.41
CA ALA A 13 1.31 4.64 -12.34
C ALA A 13 2.72 5.21 -12.61
N ARG A 14 3.33 5.83 -11.61
CA ARG A 14 4.66 6.44 -11.77
C ARG A 14 5.68 5.32 -12.00
N LYS A 15 6.69 5.56 -12.85
CA LYS A 15 7.81 4.61 -13.03
C LYS A 15 8.56 4.54 -11.69
N GLY A 16 8.33 3.48 -10.92
CA GLY A 16 8.80 3.34 -9.53
C GLY A 16 7.70 3.14 -8.48
N ASP A 17 6.42 3.08 -8.87
CA ASP A 17 5.33 2.62 -7.99
C ASP A 17 5.50 1.10 -7.77
N VAL A 18 6.46 0.74 -6.91
CA VAL A 18 6.61 -0.63 -6.40
C VAL A 18 5.33 -0.93 -5.65
N LYS A 19 4.66 -2.05 -5.97
CA LYS A 19 3.49 -2.54 -5.24
C LYS A 19 3.78 -2.36 -3.74
N LYS A 20 3.03 -1.48 -3.06
CA LYS A 20 3.18 -1.32 -1.61
C LYS A 20 2.98 -2.72 -1.02
N ALA A 21 4.02 -3.23 -0.35
CA ALA A 21 4.03 -4.58 0.18
C ALA A 21 2.69 -4.86 0.88
N VAL A 22 2.04 -5.95 0.51
CA VAL A 22 0.72 -6.28 1.06
C VAL A 22 0.91 -6.53 2.56
N MET A 23 0.21 -5.76 3.39
CA MET A 23 0.23 -5.95 4.84
C MET A 23 -1.01 -6.75 5.24
N LYS A 24 -0.81 -7.87 5.95
CA LYS A 24 -1.89 -8.67 6.52
C LYS A 24 -2.17 -8.20 7.94
N LEU A 25 -3.39 -7.74 8.17
CA LEU A 25 -3.90 -7.46 9.51
C LEU A 25 -4.36 -8.77 10.15
N HIS A 26 -3.88 -9.04 11.36
CA HIS A 26 -4.34 -10.13 12.19
C HIS A 26 -4.59 -9.63 13.62
N TYR A 27 -5.49 -10.28 14.34
CA TYR A 27 -5.78 -9.96 15.74
C TYR A 27 -5.19 -11.03 16.64
N VAL A 28 -4.38 -10.62 17.61
CA VAL A 28 -3.76 -11.51 18.60
C VAL A 28 -4.49 -11.38 19.93
N GLN A 29 -4.89 -12.50 20.51
CA GLN A 29 -5.48 -12.54 21.84
C GLN A 29 -4.39 -12.34 22.90
N LYS A 30 -4.61 -11.41 23.83
CA LYS A 30 -3.74 -11.14 24.98
C LYS A 30 -4.14 -11.99 26.18
N GLU A 31 -3.27 -12.00 27.19
CA GLU A 31 -3.49 -12.71 28.46
C GLU A 31 -4.74 -12.24 29.20
N ASP A 32 -5.16 -10.98 29.03
CA ASP A 32 -6.41 -10.46 29.59
C ASP A 32 -7.67 -10.86 28.81
N GLY A 33 -7.50 -11.57 27.69
CA GLY A 33 -8.59 -11.97 26.78
C GLY A 33 -8.93 -10.94 25.70
N SER A 34 -8.34 -9.73 25.73
CA SER A 34 -8.54 -8.72 24.69
C SER A 34 -7.81 -9.04 23.38
N TYR A 35 -8.28 -8.52 22.25
CA TYR A 35 -7.65 -8.69 20.94
C TYR A 35 -6.94 -7.41 20.49
N ALA A 36 -5.68 -7.52 20.10
CA ALA A 36 -4.93 -6.40 19.52
C ALA A 36 -4.64 -6.60 18.02
N PRO A 37 -4.82 -5.55 17.19
CA PRO A 37 -4.44 -5.60 15.79
C PRO A 37 -2.92 -5.61 15.63
N LYS A 38 -2.42 -6.47 14.76
CA LYS A 38 -1.02 -6.56 14.40
C LYS A 38 -0.91 -6.72 12.88
N TYR A 39 0.02 -5.97 12.29
CA TYR A 39 0.26 -5.97 10.86
C TYR A 39 1.53 -6.76 10.56
N GLU A 40 1.44 -7.76 9.68
CA GLU A 40 2.62 -8.46 9.16
C GLU A 40 2.79 -8.13 7.69
N ARG A 41 4.05 -7.96 7.27
CA ARG A 41 4.37 -7.84 5.86
C ARG A 41 4.23 -9.21 5.23
N VAL A 42 3.32 -9.34 4.27
CA VAL A 42 3.26 -10.50 3.39
C VAL A 42 4.42 -10.34 2.41
N LYS A 43 5.40 -11.24 2.48
CA LYS A 43 6.32 -11.39 1.36
C LYS A 43 5.50 -12.07 0.26
N ASP A 44 5.11 -11.30 -0.75
CA ASP A 44 4.76 -11.88 -2.06
C ASP A 44 6.02 -12.62 -2.52
N GLU A 45 5.91 -13.95 -2.63
CA GLU A 45 6.94 -14.84 -3.20
C GLU A 45 7.08 -14.59 -4.71
#